data_AF-A0A6N2RX51-F1
#
_entry.id   AF-A0A6N2RX51-F1
#
_cell.length_a   1.000
_cell.length_b   1.000
_cell.length_c   1.000
_cell.angle_alpha   90.00
_cell.angle_beta   90.00
_cell.angle_gamma   90.00
#
_symmetry.space_group_name_H-M   'P 1'
#
loop_
_entity.id
_entity.type
_entity.pdbx_description
1 polymer ?
#
loop_
_entity_poly.entity_id
_entity_poly.type
_entity_poly.pdbx_seq_one_letter_code
_entity_poly.pdbx_strand_id
1 'polypeptide(L)'
;MTLSALTTNREWNTKIVSTEQGEYTKNVVAEFEQLWNAPQSLSFEQFIEAYTNVYIKNKVIQRQKEIAKQAEVPSLEVYRLQPNSMQVGFINNLRKIYEADEDKALLISATGTGKTYASAFAARELEFKKVLFLVHRNQIAKQALLCCGQAFL
;
A
#
# COMPACT_ATOMS: atom_id res chain seq x y z
N MET A 1 17.52 6.41 2.89
CA MET A 1 17.40 5.71 1.58
C MET A 1 16.05 5.01 1.53
N THR A 2 15.26 5.22 0.47
CA THR A 2 13.98 4.54 0.27
C THR A 2 14.04 3.68 -1.01
N LEU A 3 13.35 2.53 -1.01
CA LEU A 3 13.34 1.64 -2.17
C LEU A 3 12.76 2.32 -3.42
N SER A 4 11.75 3.18 -3.25
CA SER A 4 11.09 3.90 -4.33
C SER A 4 12.02 4.92 -5.00
N ALA A 5 12.83 5.65 -4.23
CA ALA A 5 13.84 6.56 -4.78
C ALA A 5 14.87 5.81 -5.65
N LEU A 6 15.14 4.54 -5.34
CA LEU A 6 16.10 3.72 -6.08
C LEU A 6 15.49 2.98 -7.29
N THR A 7 14.16 2.79 -7.34
CA THR A 7 13.54 1.85 -8.30
C THR A 7 12.38 2.40 -9.13
N THR A 8 11.63 3.39 -8.62
CA THR A 8 10.37 3.82 -9.25
C THR A 8 10.29 5.30 -9.51
N ASN A 9 10.88 6.13 -8.64
CA ASN A 9 10.78 7.57 -8.75
C ASN A 9 11.67 8.09 -9.88
N ARG A 10 11.26 9.22 -10.47
CA ARG A 10 12.15 10.00 -11.33
C ARG A 10 13.08 10.84 -10.45
N GLU A 11 14.28 10.31 -10.21
CA GLU A 11 15.33 10.98 -9.44
C GLU A 11 16.46 11.47 -10.36
N TRP A 12 17.04 12.62 -10.06
CA TRP A 12 18.20 13.16 -10.77
C TRP A 12 19.44 13.00 -9.89
N ASN A 13 20.31 12.05 -10.22
CA ASN A 13 21.53 11.75 -9.46
C ASN A 13 22.77 12.00 -10.32
N THR A 14 23.80 12.63 -9.74
CA THR A 14 25.09 12.87 -10.40
C THR A 14 26.20 12.12 -9.68
N LYS A 15 26.97 11.31 -10.41
CA LYS A 15 28.17 10.65 -9.90
C LYS A 15 29.38 11.51 -10.21
N ILE A 16 30.08 11.96 -9.19
CA ILE A 16 31.33 12.71 -9.32
C ILE A 16 32.49 11.76 -8.98
N VAL A 17 33.48 11.70 -9.86
CA VAL A 17 34.73 10.96 -9.61
C VAL A 17 35.82 12.00 -9.39
N SER A 18 36.31 12.08 -8.15
CA SER A 18 37.33 13.04 -7.73
C SER A 18 38.38 12.30 -6.91
N THR A 19 39.64 12.73 -7.01
CA THR A 19 40.72 12.27 -6.14
C THR A 19 40.51 12.80 -4.72
N GLU A 20 41.01 12.12 -3.70
CA GLU A 20 40.90 12.56 -2.28
C GLU A 20 41.43 13.98 -2.03
N GLN A 21 42.33 14.47 -2.90
CA GLN A 21 42.88 15.82 -2.81
C GLN A 21 42.04 16.90 -3.49
N GLY A 22 40.97 16.54 -4.20
CA GLY A 22 40.11 17.45 -4.94
C GLY A 22 39.35 18.41 -4.02
N GLU A 23 39.37 19.70 -4.36
CA GLU A 23 38.77 20.78 -3.57
C GLU A 23 37.28 20.53 -3.27
N TYR A 24 36.52 20.08 -4.26
CA TYR A 24 35.10 19.76 -4.11
C TYR A 24 34.85 18.67 -3.06
N THR A 25 35.63 17.57 -3.11
CA THR A 25 35.52 16.47 -2.15
C THR A 25 35.82 16.95 -0.73
N LYS A 26 36.84 17.78 -0.55
CA LYS A 26 37.20 18.35 0.76
C LYS A 26 36.09 19.22 1.33
N ASN A 27 35.47 20.06 0.50
CA ASN A 27 34.38 20.93 0.95
C ASN A 27 33.17 20.13 1.41
N VAL A 28 32.76 19.11 0.65
CA VAL A 28 31.62 18.24 1.02
C VAL A 28 31.89 17.48 2.32
N VAL A 29 33.11 16.95 2.48
CA VAL A 29 33.49 16.23 3.71
C VAL A 29 33.56 17.18 4.90
N ALA A 30 34.12 18.39 4.73
CA ALA A 30 34.18 19.38 5.80
C ALA A 30 32.79 19.82 6.27
N GLU A 31 31.86 20.06 5.34
CA GLU A 31 30.47 20.39 5.66
C GLU A 31 29.77 19.24 6.37
N PHE A 32 29.98 18.00 5.91
CA PHE A 32 29.48 16.80 6.60
C PHE A 32 29.98 16.73 8.04
N GLU A 33 31.29 16.88 8.27
CA GLU A 33 31.88 16.82 9.62
C GLU A 33 31.37 17.95 10.52
N GLN A 34 31.15 19.15 9.98
CA GLN A 34 30.58 20.25 10.74
C GLN A 34 29.16 19.93 11.22
N LEU A 35 28.33 19.35 10.36
CA LEU A 35 26.96 18.95 10.70
C LEU A 35 26.94 17.73 11.64
N TRP A 36 27.81 16.76 11.38
CA TRP A 36 27.93 15.53 12.16
C TRP A 36 28.34 15.82 13.61
N ASN A 37 29.30 16.74 13.79
CA ASN A 37 29.83 17.12 15.10
C ASN A 37 29.16 18.37 15.67
N ALA A 38 28.03 18.80 15.11
CA ALA A 38 27.34 20.00 15.57
C ALA A 38 26.85 19.83 17.02
N PRO A 39 26.77 20.90 17.83
CA PRO A 39 26.34 20.80 19.24
C PRO A 39 24.91 20.25 19.43
N GLN A 40 24.08 20.30 18.38
CA GLN A 40 22.72 19.76 18.41
C GLN A 40 22.66 18.26 18.06
N SER A 41 23.79 17.67 17.66
CA SER A 41 23.90 16.23 17.44
C SER A 41 23.76 15.51 18.78
N LEU A 42 22.87 14.52 18.82
CA LEU A 42 22.64 13.69 20.00
C LEU A 42 23.02 12.26 19.66
N SER A 43 23.56 11.54 20.66
CA SER A 43 23.77 10.11 20.50
C SER A 43 22.42 9.41 20.37
N PHE A 44 22.40 8.30 19.64
CA PHE A 44 21.16 7.56 19.37
C PHE A 44 20.41 7.19 20.66
N GLU A 45 21.15 6.74 21.67
CA GLU A 45 20.64 6.30 22.96
C GLU A 45 19.94 7.45 23.73
N GLN A 46 20.37 8.70 23.51
CA GLN A 46 19.87 9.86 24.24
C GLN A 46 18.44 10.23 23.85
N PHE A 47 17.99 9.91 22.63
CA PHE A 47 16.68 10.37 22.14
C PHE A 47 15.74 9.25 21.68
N ILE A 48 16.25 8.04 21.41
CA ILE A 48 15.44 6.99 20.76
C ILE A 48 14.22 6.59 21.59
N GLU A 49 14.35 6.50 22.91
CA GLU A 49 13.24 6.10 23.78
C GLU A 49 12.14 7.16 23.79
N ALA A 50 12.51 8.43 24.00
CA ALA A 50 11.57 9.55 23.99
C ALA A 50 10.85 9.66 22.65
N TYR A 51 11.58 9.55 21.54
CA TYR A 51 11.01 9.53 20.20
C TYR A 51 10.03 8.36 20.01
N THR A 52 10.41 7.15 20.43
CA THR A 52 9.58 5.94 20.31
C THR A 52 8.26 6.09 21.07
N ASN A 53 8.31 6.64 22.29
CA ASN A 53 7.10 6.87 23.09
C ASN A 53 6.14 7.83 22.40
N VAL A 54 6.65 8.95 21.85
CA VAL A 54 5.85 9.91 21.08
C VAL A 54 5.28 9.25 19.81
N TYR A 55 6.10 8.49 19.09
CA TYR A 55 5.70 7.79 17.87
C TYR A 55 4.57 6.79 18.14
N ILE A 56 4.70 5.93 19.16
CA ILE A 56 3.69 4.94 19.54
C ILE A 56 2.38 5.64 19.92
N LYS A 57 2.46 6.67 20.77
CA LYS A 57 1.28 7.46 21.19
C LYS A 57 0.56 8.05 19.97
N ASN A 58 1.29 8.67 19.06
CA ASN A 58 0.74 9.23 17.83
C ASN A 58 0.12 8.15 16.93
N LYS A 59 0.73 6.97 16.84
CA LYS A 59 0.20 5.85 16.05
C LYS A 59 -1.13 5.32 16.61
N VAL A 60 -1.27 5.28 17.94
CA VAL A 60 -2.54 4.93 18.60
C VAL A 60 -3.60 5.99 18.30
N ILE A 61 -3.27 7.28 18.39
CA ILE A 61 -4.18 8.38 18.06
C ILE A 61 -4.63 8.31 16.59
N GLN A 62 -3.70 8.05 15.66
CA GLN A 62 -4.05 7.91 14.25
C GLN A 62 -4.98 6.73 14.01
N ARG A 63 -4.73 5.59 14.65
CA ARG A 63 -5.61 4.42 14.57
C ARG A 63 -7.00 4.71 15.13
N GLN A 64 -7.09 5.45 16.23
CA GLN A 64 -8.38 5.88 16.79
C GLN A 64 -9.12 6.82 15.82
N LYS A 65 -8.42 7.75 15.17
CA LYS A 65 -8.99 8.61 14.13
C LYS A 65 -9.47 7.83 12.91
N GLU A 66 -8.72 6.81 12.48
CA GLU A 66 -9.13 5.92 11.38
C GLU A 66 -10.39 5.14 11.73
N ILE A 67 -10.49 4.60 12.95
CA ILE A 67 -11.71 3.91 13.44
C ILE A 67 -12.91 4.87 13.47
N ALA A 68 -12.72 6.11 13.96
CA ALA A 68 -13.77 7.12 13.97
C ALA A 68 -14.23 7.49 12.54
N LYS A 69 -13.28 7.64 11.60
CA LYS A 69 -13.60 7.88 10.17
C LYS A 69 -14.31 6.72 9.50
N GLN A 70 -14.09 5.48 9.94
CA GLN A 70 -14.83 4.31 9.45
C GLN A 70 -16.23 4.21 10.05
N ALA A 71 -16.47 4.83 11.21
CA ALA A 71 -17.79 4.94 11.83
C ALA A 71 -18.64 6.07 11.20
N GLU A 72 -18.02 7.06 10.57
CA GLU A 72 -18.71 7.96 9.64
C GLU A 72 -19.13 7.15 8.40
N VAL A 73 -20.41 7.28 8.01
CA VAL A 73 -20.98 6.62 6.82
C VAL A 73 -20.03 6.84 5.64
N PRO A 74 -19.61 5.78 4.92
CA PRO A 74 -18.62 5.92 3.85
C PRO A 74 -19.09 6.95 2.84
N SER A 75 -18.18 7.84 2.43
CA SER A 75 -18.46 8.90 1.47
C SER A 75 -19.03 8.33 0.17
N LEU A 76 -19.87 9.13 -0.52
CA LEU A 76 -20.47 8.75 -1.81
C LEU A 76 -19.44 8.34 -2.89
N GLU A 77 -18.15 8.67 -2.72
CA GLU A 77 -17.07 8.24 -3.62
C GLU A 77 -16.75 6.75 -3.53
N VAL A 78 -16.98 6.11 -2.37
CA VAL A 78 -16.84 4.66 -2.20
C VAL A 78 -17.83 3.91 -3.11
N TYR A 79 -18.98 4.51 -3.40
CA TYR A 79 -20.03 3.99 -4.29
C TYR A 79 -19.69 4.10 -5.79
N ARG A 80 -18.48 4.54 -6.15
CA ARG A 80 -18.02 4.66 -7.56
C ARG A 80 -16.87 3.73 -7.90
N LEU A 81 -16.54 2.76 -7.05
CA LEU A 81 -15.41 1.87 -7.31
C LEU A 81 -15.66 1.04 -8.58
N GLN A 82 -14.77 1.22 -9.56
CA GLN A 82 -14.80 0.53 -10.84
C GLN A 82 -13.65 -0.47 -10.94
N PRO A 83 -13.84 -1.61 -11.61
CA PRO A 83 -12.77 -2.55 -11.88
C PRO A 83 -11.71 -1.91 -12.79
N ASN A 84 -10.43 -2.21 -12.54
CA ASN A 84 -9.37 -1.81 -13.46
C ASN A 84 -9.34 -2.70 -14.71
N SER A 85 -8.55 -2.33 -15.73
CA SER A 85 -8.50 -3.04 -17.02
C SER A 85 -8.21 -4.54 -16.91
N MET A 86 -7.31 -4.94 -16.00
CA MET A 86 -7.01 -6.36 -15.76
C MET A 86 -8.22 -7.09 -15.16
N GLN A 87 -8.89 -6.47 -14.19
CA GLN A 87 -10.09 -7.03 -13.56
C GLN A 87 -11.26 -7.14 -14.55
N VAL A 88 -11.45 -6.15 -15.43
CA VAL A 88 -12.43 -6.21 -16.53
C VAL A 88 -12.17 -7.42 -17.44
N GLY A 89 -10.91 -7.63 -17.83
CA GLY A 89 -10.53 -8.81 -18.63
C GLY A 89 -10.84 -10.14 -17.92
N PHE A 90 -10.57 -10.21 -16.62
CA PHE A 90 -10.92 -11.37 -15.80
C PHE A 90 -12.43 -11.63 -15.76
N ILE A 91 -13.25 -10.61 -15.49
CA ILE A 91 -14.71 -10.72 -15.39
C ILE A 91 -15.30 -11.21 -16.71
N ASN A 92 -14.83 -10.67 -17.84
CA ASN A 92 -15.29 -11.11 -19.17
C ASN A 92 -14.96 -12.58 -19.45
N ASN A 93 -13.78 -13.05 -19.05
CA ASN A 93 -13.42 -14.46 -19.21
C ASN A 93 -14.23 -15.37 -18.29
N LEU A 94 -14.47 -14.95 -17.05
CA LEU A 94 -15.30 -15.70 -16.12
C LEU A 94 -16.76 -15.80 -16.62
N ARG A 95 -17.30 -14.71 -17.21
CA ARG A 95 -18.62 -14.72 -17.83
C ARG A 95 -18.74 -15.76 -18.94
N LYS A 96 -17.74 -15.85 -19.82
CA LYS A 96 -17.72 -16.87 -20.89
C LYS A 96 -17.73 -18.29 -20.35
N ILE A 97 -16.97 -18.55 -19.29
CA ILE A 97 -16.94 -19.86 -18.62
C ILE A 97 -18.32 -20.17 -18.02
N TYR A 98 -18.92 -19.19 -17.34
CA TYR A 98 -20.24 -19.31 -16.75
C TYR A 98 -21.36 -19.53 -17.79
N GLU A 99 -21.32 -18.81 -18.90
CA GLU A 99 -22.24 -18.97 -20.05
C GLU A 99 -22.06 -20.30 -20.78
N ALA A 100 -20.89 -20.93 -20.66
CA ALA A 100 -20.61 -22.26 -21.17
C ALA A 100 -21.06 -23.39 -20.22
N ASP A 101 -21.78 -23.06 -19.13
CA ASP A 101 -22.29 -24.00 -18.13
C ASP A 101 -21.20 -24.76 -17.36
N GLU A 102 -19.99 -24.19 -17.28
CA GLU A 102 -18.89 -24.71 -16.48
C GLU A 102 -19.00 -24.25 -15.01
N ASP A 103 -18.77 -25.16 -14.07
CA ASP A 103 -19.02 -24.94 -12.64
C ASP A 103 -17.77 -24.49 -11.84
N LYS A 104 -16.59 -24.53 -12.47
CA LYS A 104 -15.29 -24.28 -11.80
C LYS A 104 -14.35 -23.43 -12.65
N ALA A 105 -13.73 -22.45 -12.00
CA ALA A 105 -12.69 -21.62 -12.59
C ALA A 105 -11.59 -21.31 -11.57
N LEU A 106 -10.37 -21.06 -12.06
CA LEU A 106 -9.22 -20.68 -11.23
C LEU A 106 -8.57 -19.40 -11.75
N LEU A 107 -8.51 -18.37 -10.89
CA LEU A 107 -7.75 -17.16 -11.15
C LEU A 107 -6.36 -17.25 -10.52
N ILE A 108 -5.31 -17.21 -11.35
CA ILE A 108 -3.93 -17.05 -10.92
C ILE A 108 -3.52 -15.60 -11.17
N SER A 109 -3.05 -14.91 -10.13
CA SER A 109 -2.58 -13.52 -10.26
C SER A 109 -1.47 -13.22 -9.24
N ALA A 110 -0.67 -12.19 -9.52
CA ALA A 110 0.39 -11.75 -8.63
C ALA A 110 -0.15 -11.13 -7.31
N THR A 111 0.66 -11.08 -6.26
CA THR A 111 0.28 -10.38 -5.01
C THR A 111 0.11 -8.88 -5.26
N GLY A 112 -0.81 -8.24 -4.55
CA GLY A 112 -1.04 -6.79 -4.69
C GLY A 112 -1.88 -6.36 -5.90
N THR A 113 -2.26 -7.28 -6.80
CA THR A 113 -3.09 -6.95 -7.99
C THR A 113 -4.60 -6.93 -7.72
N GLY A 114 -5.01 -6.87 -6.45
CA GLY A 114 -6.41 -6.75 -6.07
C GLY A 114 -7.26 -8.01 -6.32
N LYS A 115 -6.74 -9.22 -6.03
CA LYS A 115 -7.50 -10.50 -6.10
C LYS A 115 -8.88 -10.43 -5.45
N THR A 116 -8.96 -9.84 -4.26
CA THR A 116 -10.20 -9.71 -3.49
C THR A 116 -11.22 -8.80 -4.19
N TYR A 117 -10.76 -7.66 -4.73
CA TYR A 117 -11.60 -6.77 -5.53
C TYR A 117 -12.07 -7.44 -6.82
N ALA A 118 -11.19 -8.18 -7.49
CA ALA A 118 -11.54 -8.92 -8.70
C ALA A 118 -12.69 -9.91 -8.44
N SER A 119 -12.63 -10.69 -7.35
CA SER A 119 -13.72 -11.60 -6.99
C SER A 119 -15.03 -10.88 -6.62
N ALA A 120 -14.94 -9.74 -5.93
CA ALA A 120 -16.13 -8.99 -5.54
C ALA A 120 -16.83 -8.36 -6.76
N PHE A 121 -16.07 -7.72 -7.66
CA PHE A 121 -16.60 -7.19 -8.91
C PHE A 121 -17.17 -8.30 -9.80
N ALA A 122 -16.47 -9.44 -9.94
CA ALA A 122 -17.00 -10.56 -10.69
C ALA A 122 -18.34 -11.05 -10.16
N ALA A 123 -18.49 -11.19 -8.85
CA ALA A 123 -19.73 -11.62 -8.26
C ALA A 123 -20.87 -10.59 -8.42
N ARG A 124 -20.56 -9.29 -8.44
CA ARG A 124 -21.53 -8.24 -8.77
C ARG A 124 -21.95 -8.28 -10.23
N GLU A 125 -21.00 -8.28 -11.16
CA GLU A 125 -21.25 -8.22 -12.61
C GLU A 125 -21.84 -9.52 -13.20
N LEU A 126 -21.76 -10.62 -12.46
CA LEU A 126 -22.44 -11.90 -12.75
C LEU A 126 -23.70 -12.09 -11.91
N GLU A 127 -24.07 -11.09 -11.11
CA GLU A 127 -25.31 -11.06 -10.32
C GLU A 127 -25.48 -12.24 -9.33
N PHE A 128 -24.37 -12.75 -8.78
CA PHE A 128 -24.42 -13.81 -7.77
C PHE A 128 -25.04 -13.30 -6.46
N LYS A 129 -26.21 -13.84 -6.11
CA LYS A 129 -26.97 -13.42 -4.92
C LYS A 129 -26.37 -13.90 -3.59
N LYS A 130 -25.62 -15.01 -3.61
CA LYS A 130 -25.01 -15.61 -2.43
C LYS A 130 -23.57 -15.99 -2.76
N VAL A 131 -22.63 -15.45 -1.99
CA VAL A 131 -21.19 -15.69 -2.16
C VAL A 131 -20.62 -16.13 -0.82
N LEU A 132 -19.87 -17.23 -0.81
CA LEU A 132 -19.10 -17.69 0.34
C LEU A 132 -17.61 -17.41 0.10
N PHE A 133 -17.00 -16.56 0.93
CA PHE A 133 -15.59 -16.22 0.83
C PHE A 133 -14.76 -16.98 1.87
N LEU A 134 -13.94 -17.93 1.42
CA LEU A 134 -13.12 -18.80 2.29
C LEU A 134 -11.66 -18.37 2.27
N VAL A 135 -11.06 -18.16 3.44
CA VAL A 135 -9.66 -17.75 3.59
C VAL A 135 -9.01 -18.32 4.85
N HIS A 136 -7.69 -18.47 4.80
CA HIS A 136 -6.91 -19.05 5.91
C HIS A 136 -6.60 -18.06 7.04
N ARG A 137 -6.70 -16.73 6.82
CA ARG A 137 -6.33 -15.71 7.83
C ARG A 137 -7.45 -14.72 8.08
N ASN A 138 -7.74 -14.47 9.36
CA ASN A 138 -8.77 -13.51 9.80
C ASN A 138 -8.58 -12.10 9.23
N GLN A 139 -7.32 -11.63 9.10
CA GLN A 139 -7.05 -10.33 8.49
C GLN A 139 -7.53 -10.24 7.04
N ILE A 140 -7.42 -11.32 6.26
CA ILE A 140 -7.90 -11.37 4.88
C ILE A 140 -9.44 -11.39 4.88
N ALA A 141 -10.07 -12.11 5.82
CA ALA A 141 -11.53 -12.14 5.94
C ALA A 141 -12.11 -10.75 6.22
N LYS A 142 -11.51 -10.00 7.16
CA LYS A 142 -11.90 -8.61 7.45
C LYS A 142 -11.75 -7.69 6.24
N GLN A 143 -10.64 -7.82 5.51
CA GLN A 143 -10.41 -7.03 4.30
C GLN A 143 -11.41 -7.37 3.20
N ALA A 144 -11.76 -8.65 3.04
CA ALA A 144 -12.75 -9.10 2.08
C ALA A 144 -14.15 -8.60 2.41
N LEU A 145 -14.53 -8.55 3.69
CA LEU A 145 -15.80 -7.98 4.13
C LEU A 145 -15.94 -6.51 3.70
N LEU A 146 -14.91 -5.71 3.94
CA LEU A 146 -14.84 -4.31 3.51
C LEU A 146 -14.91 -4.20 1.98
N CYS A 147 -14.06 -4.94 1.28
CA CYS A 147 -13.98 -4.93 -0.18
C CYS A 147 -15.30 -5.33 -0.86
N CYS A 148 -15.96 -6.39 -0.38
CA CYS A 148 -17.25 -6.81 -0.91
C CYS A 148 -18.34 -5.79 -0.60
N GLY A 149 -18.37 -5.22 0.61
CA GLY A 149 -19.28 -4.11 0.92
C GLY A 149 -19.11 -2.94 -0.05
N GLN A 150 -17.88 -2.57 -0.37
CA GLN A 150 -17.58 -1.46 -1.29
C GLN A 150 -17.86 -1.78 -2.77
N ALA A 151 -17.74 -3.05 -3.18
CA ALA A 151 -17.98 -3.43 -4.57
C ALA A 151 -19.49 -3.49 -4.90
N PHE A 152 -20.32 -3.94 -3.97
CA PHE A 152 -21.75 -4.21 -4.18
C PHE A 152 -22.69 -3.04 -3.84
N LEU A 153 -22.15 -1.91 -3.38
CA LEU A 153 -22.86 -0.65 -3.17
C LEU A 153 -22.70 0.26 -4.39
#